data_AF-A0A940AR67-F1
#
_entry.id   AF-A0A940AR67-F1
#
_cell.length_a   1.000
_cell.length_b   1.000
_cell.length_c   1.000
_cell.angle_alpha   90.00
_cell.angle_beta   90.00
_cell.angle_gamma   90.00
#
_symmetry.space_group_name_H-M   'P 1'
#
loop_
_entity.id
_entity.type
_entity.pdbx_description
1 polymer ?
#
loop_
_entity_poly.entity_id
_entity_poly.type
_entity_poly.pdbx_seq_one_letter_code
_entity_poly.pdbx_strand_id
1 'polypeptide(L)'
;MPEGATSVSLKCKICGGDIRNDYFAGTCVCAHCGNKWDMKDMIPDYGKHAHTIELVAKAKEMLSGKPDVASAGQARLVYKTAALECTQHPDAISSEILKVCESGIVQADQCATYAKGKNFFDKKNFRQARKEFVKIKGARDTEELIQVCDKEILISRRKHIPLAIIIGTILPAIIAIVLREKLNFPIAACIPIFVVLTAAMAYAVYLEGTLATVIMVLSFVCAVPLILFMVLAYGFNMDTGPAAALAVGIPIAVIIGLAALPERS
;
A
#
# COMPACT_ATOMS: atom_id res chain seq x y z
N MET A 1 1.24 28.00 -25.67
CA MET A 1 0.61 26.92 -26.45
C MET A 1 1.21 26.99 -27.84
N PRO A 2 2.05 26.04 -28.28
CA PRO A 2 2.52 26.07 -29.65
C PRO A 2 1.36 25.67 -30.58
N GLU A 3 1.05 26.57 -31.50
CA GLU A 3 0.05 26.46 -32.54
C GLU A 3 0.44 25.37 -33.56
N GLY A 4 -0.53 24.55 -33.96
CA GLY A 4 -0.53 23.89 -35.27
C GLY A 4 0.55 22.86 -35.56
N ALA A 5 0.76 21.85 -34.71
CA ALA A 5 1.45 20.63 -35.14
C ALA A 5 0.52 19.84 -36.10
N THR A 6 0.64 20.11 -37.40
CA THR A 6 0.08 19.25 -38.45
C THR A 6 0.70 17.85 -38.29
N SER A 7 -0.12 16.88 -37.90
CA SER A 7 0.29 15.46 -37.88
C SER A 7 0.88 15.11 -39.24
N VAL A 8 2.05 14.48 -39.27
CA VAL A 8 2.68 14.05 -40.53
C VAL A 8 1.80 12.94 -41.12
N SER A 9 0.84 13.32 -41.97
CA SER A 9 -0.04 12.38 -42.67
C SER A 9 0.77 11.68 -43.75
N LEU A 10 1.37 10.55 -43.37
CA LEU A 10 2.02 9.64 -44.30
C LEU A 10 0.92 8.88 -45.05
N LYS A 11 1.00 8.86 -46.39
CA LYS A 11 0.05 8.16 -47.26
C LYS A 11 0.60 6.80 -47.66
N CYS A 12 -0.28 5.79 -47.66
CA CYS A 12 0.06 4.45 -48.11
C CYS A 12 0.40 4.44 -49.59
N LYS A 13 1.57 3.91 -49.94
CA LYS A 13 2.03 3.77 -51.34
C LYS A 13 1.16 2.83 -52.20
N ILE A 14 0.34 1.98 -51.57
CA ILE A 14 -0.48 0.97 -52.26
C ILE A 14 -1.92 1.45 -52.45
N CYS A 15 -2.59 1.87 -51.37
CA CYS A 15 -4.02 2.23 -51.43
C CYS A 15 -4.31 3.71 -51.18
N GLY A 16 -3.29 4.55 -50.97
CA GLY A 16 -3.46 5.98 -50.66
C GLY A 16 -4.06 6.28 -49.28
N GLY A 17 -4.39 5.27 -48.48
CA GLY A 17 -4.95 5.43 -47.14
C GLY A 17 -3.92 5.98 -46.12
N ASP A 18 -4.41 6.53 -45.01
CA ASP A 18 -3.55 7.09 -43.96
C ASP A 18 -2.74 6.01 -43.24
N ILE A 19 -1.47 6.31 -42.99
CA ILE A 19 -0.57 5.48 -42.20
C ILE A 19 -0.60 5.93 -40.74
N ARG A 20 -0.73 4.96 -39.82
CA ARG A 20 -0.58 5.16 -38.38
C ARG A 20 0.78 4.66 -37.93
N ASN A 21 1.46 5.46 -37.12
CA ASN A 21 2.76 5.13 -36.55
C ASN A 21 2.57 4.37 -35.24
N ASP A 22 3.07 3.15 -35.17
CA ASP A 22 3.17 2.38 -33.92
C ASP A 22 4.61 2.50 -33.37
N TYR A 23 4.85 3.57 -32.64
CA TYR A 23 6.16 3.89 -32.04
C TYR A 23 6.63 2.83 -31.03
N PHE A 24 5.72 2.01 -30.53
CA PHE A 24 6.07 0.92 -29.63
C PHE A 24 6.61 -0.31 -30.37
N ALA A 25 6.14 -0.54 -31.59
CA ALA A 25 6.58 -1.65 -32.44
C ALA A 25 7.68 -1.23 -33.45
N GLY A 26 7.94 0.08 -33.58
CA GLY A 26 8.85 0.61 -34.59
C GLY A 26 8.32 0.46 -36.02
N THR A 27 7.00 0.27 -36.18
CA THR A 27 6.37 0.00 -37.48
C THR A 27 5.29 1.01 -37.81
N CYS A 28 5.07 1.22 -39.10
CA CYS A 28 4.00 2.02 -39.68
C CYS A 28 2.95 1.08 -40.28
N VAL A 29 1.66 1.26 -39.95
CA VAL A 29 0.58 0.41 -40.46
C VAL A 29 -0.46 1.26 -41.19
N CYS A 30 -0.85 0.86 -42.40
CA CYS A 30 -1.93 1.53 -43.12
C CYS A 30 -3.28 1.20 -42.49
N ALA A 31 -4.07 2.24 -42.18
CA ALA A 31 -5.40 2.08 -41.59
C ALA A 31 -6.43 1.43 -42.54
N HIS A 32 -6.19 1.48 -43.86
CA HIS A 32 -7.14 0.96 -44.86
C HIS A 32 -6.79 -0.46 -45.36
N CYS A 33 -5.53 -0.73 -45.69
CA CYS A 33 -5.12 -2.03 -46.24
C CYS A 33 -4.34 -2.92 -45.26
N GLY A 34 -3.98 -2.44 -44.06
CA GLY A 34 -3.27 -3.22 -43.05
C GLY A 34 -1.80 -3.53 -43.35
N ASN A 35 -1.28 -3.12 -44.51
CA ASN A 35 0.13 -3.30 -44.85
C ASN A 35 1.03 -2.57 -43.84
N LYS A 36 2.19 -3.18 -43.56
CA LYS A 36 3.16 -2.72 -42.57
C LYS A 36 4.47 -2.34 -43.23
N TRP A 37 5.10 -1.29 -42.74
CA TRP A 37 6.44 -0.84 -43.14
C TRP A 37 7.28 -0.56 -41.89
N ASP A 38 8.59 -0.66 -42.02
CA ASP A 38 9.49 -0.17 -40.97
C ASP A 38 9.44 1.35 -40.91
N MET A 39 9.47 1.92 -39.70
CA MET A 39 9.47 3.38 -39.51
C MET A 39 10.64 4.07 -40.21
N LYS A 40 11.80 3.41 -40.27
CA LYS A 40 13.01 3.93 -40.92
C LYS A 40 12.80 4.29 -42.39
N ASP A 41 11.88 3.60 -43.06
CA ASP A 41 11.63 3.75 -44.50
C ASP A 41 10.51 4.76 -44.80
N MET A 42 9.76 5.18 -43.78
CA MET A 42 8.58 6.03 -43.91
C MET A 42 8.74 7.40 -43.24
N ILE A 43 9.51 7.50 -42.17
CA ILE A 43 9.70 8.75 -41.42
C ILE A 43 10.87 9.54 -41.99
N PRO A 44 10.66 10.77 -42.49
CA PRO A 44 11.75 11.67 -42.87
C PRO A 44 12.65 11.94 -41.67
N ASP A 45 13.97 11.98 -41.88
CA ASP A 45 14.95 12.19 -40.81
C ASP A 45 14.86 11.21 -39.63
N TYR A 46 14.46 9.96 -39.87
CA TYR A 46 14.36 8.92 -38.83
C TYR A 46 15.59 8.84 -37.91
N GLY A 47 16.79 9.08 -38.43
CA GLY A 47 18.03 9.09 -37.64
C GLY A 47 18.01 10.05 -36.45
N LYS A 48 17.24 11.16 -36.51
CA LYS A 48 17.07 12.10 -35.39
C LYS A 48 16.23 11.52 -34.24
N HIS A 49 15.34 10.59 -34.55
CA HIS A 49 14.36 10.01 -33.61
C HIS A 49 14.61 8.54 -33.29
N ALA A 50 15.56 7.90 -33.98
CA ALA A 50 15.82 6.46 -33.90
C ALA A 50 16.09 5.99 -32.47
N HIS A 51 16.96 6.70 -31.75
CA HIS A 51 17.29 6.39 -30.36
C HIS A 51 16.08 6.55 -29.44
N THR A 52 15.31 7.62 -29.57
CA THR A 52 14.09 7.85 -28.80
C THR A 52 13.05 6.74 -29.00
N ILE A 53 12.87 6.31 -30.25
CA ILE A 53 11.95 5.21 -30.60
C ILE A 53 12.43 3.89 -29.98
N GLU A 54 13.74 3.63 -29.98
CA GLU A 54 14.32 2.48 -29.31
C GLU A 54 14.09 2.51 -27.79
N LEU A 55 14.28 3.67 -27.15
CA LEU A 55 13.99 3.84 -25.72
C LEU A 55 12.52 3.58 -25.40
N VAL A 56 11.59 4.07 -26.22
CA VAL A 56 10.14 3.84 -26.07
C VAL A 56 9.81 2.35 -26.20
N ALA A 57 10.35 1.66 -27.20
CA ALA A 57 10.16 0.23 -27.39
C ALA A 57 10.71 -0.58 -26.19
N LYS A 58 11.93 -0.25 -25.74
CA LYS A 58 12.57 -0.88 -24.57
C LYS A 58 11.77 -0.65 -23.28
N ALA A 59 11.26 0.56 -23.06
CA ALA A 59 10.42 0.86 -21.90
C ALA A 59 9.12 0.05 -21.91
N LYS A 60 8.50 -0.14 -23.08
CA LYS A 60 7.33 -1.03 -23.20
C LYS A 60 7.68 -2.48 -22.94
N GLU A 61 8.81 -2.96 -23.43
CA GLU A 61 9.27 -4.33 -23.19
C GLU A 61 9.46 -4.60 -21.69
N MET A 62 10.04 -3.65 -20.94
CA MET A 62 10.15 -3.74 -19.48
C MET A 62 8.81 -3.83 -18.74
N LEU A 63 7.75 -3.27 -19.33
CA LEU A 63 6.37 -3.36 -18.81
C LEU A 63 5.62 -4.59 -19.33
N SER A 64 6.14 -5.25 -20.36
CA SER A 64 5.55 -6.44 -20.96
C SER A 64 5.87 -7.66 -20.09
N GLY A 65 4.85 -8.42 -19.70
CA GLY A 65 4.98 -9.55 -18.77
C GLY A 65 4.46 -9.26 -17.35
N LYS A 66 5.22 -9.68 -16.33
CA LYS A 66 4.89 -9.46 -14.91
C LYS A 66 5.83 -8.40 -14.31
N PRO A 67 5.60 -7.10 -14.60
CA PRO A 67 6.48 -6.05 -14.10
C PRO A 67 6.42 -6.00 -12.57
N ASP A 68 7.60 -5.96 -11.96
CA ASP A 68 7.75 -5.68 -10.54
C ASP A 68 7.90 -4.18 -10.31
N VAL A 69 8.06 -3.77 -9.06
CA VAL A 69 8.18 -2.34 -8.72
C VAL A 69 9.45 -1.72 -9.32
N ALA A 70 10.52 -2.51 -9.44
CA ALA A 70 11.79 -2.06 -9.98
C ALA A 70 11.72 -1.86 -11.50
N SER A 71 11.19 -2.84 -12.23
CA SER A 71 11.06 -2.77 -13.69
C SER A 71 10.12 -1.66 -14.12
N ALA A 72 9.01 -1.46 -13.40
CA ALA A 72 8.10 -0.35 -13.65
C ALA A 72 8.78 1.02 -13.36
N GLY A 73 9.61 1.10 -12.32
CA GLY A 73 10.42 2.28 -12.03
C GLY A 73 11.47 2.57 -13.10
N GLN A 74 12.16 1.54 -13.60
CA GLN A 74 13.11 1.65 -14.69
C GLN A 74 12.44 2.09 -16.00
N ALA A 75 11.32 1.46 -16.37
CA ALA A 75 10.55 1.83 -17.56
C ALA A 75 10.12 3.30 -17.52
N ARG A 76 9.68 3.79 -16.35
CA ARG A 76 9.33 5.20 -16.15
C ARG A 76 10.51 6.14 -16.40
N LEU A 77 11.70 5.80 -15.92
CA LEU A 77 12.91 6.58 -16.17
C LEU A 77 13.26 6.60 -17.65
N VAL A 78 13.18 5.45 -18.33
CA VAL A 78 13.44 5.35 -19.77
C VAL A 78 12.46 6.22 -20.58
N TYR A 79 11.15 6.19 -20.27
CA TYR A 79 10.19 7.09 -20.93
C TYR A 79 10.47 8.58 -20.66
N LYS A 80 10.92 8.94 -19.46
CA LYS A 80 11.31 10.33 -19.15
C LYS A 80 12.54 10.77 -19.92
N THR A 81 13.54 9.88 -20.06
CA THR A 81 14.72 10.14 -20.89
C THR A 81 14.33 10.34 -22.34
N ALA A 82 13.49 9.45 -22.90
CA ALA A 82 12.97 9.59 -24.26
C ALA A 82 12.18 10.90 -24.46
N ALA A 83 11.33 11.29 -23.50
CA ALA A 83 10.61 12.56 -23.56
C ALA A 83 11.57 13.77 -23.55
N LEU A 84 12.65 13.72 -22.77
CA LEU A 84 13.64 14.80 -22.70
C LEU A 84 14.48 14.90 -23.99
N GLU A 85 14.69 13.81 -24.70
CA GLU A 85 15.33 13.83 -26.02
C GLU A 85 14.40 14.44 -27.08
N CYS A 86 13.09 14.14 -27.04
CA CYS A 86 12.12 14.77 -27.94
C CYS A 86 12.05 16.29 -27.83
N THR A 87 12.29 16.87 -26.65
CA THR A 87 12.23 18.33 -26.49
C THR A 87 13.39 19.06 -27.17
N GLN A 88 14.47 18.36 -27.52
CA GLN A 88 15.62 18.92 -28.25
C GLN A 88 15.33 19.12 -29.74
N HIS A 89 14.30 18.45 -30.26
CA HIS A 89 13.93 18.48 -31.68
C HIS A 89 12.43 18.77 -31.82
N PRO A 90 11.98 20.03 -31.74
CA PRO A 90 10.56 20.38 -31.75
C PRO A 90 9.95 20.27 -33.16
N ASP A 91 9.68 19.04 -33.59
CA ASP A 91 8.97 18.71 -34.82
C ASP A 91 7.68 17.93 -34.53
N ALA A 92 6.87 17.72 -35.58
CA ALA A 92 5.59 17.04 -35.45
C ALA A 92 5.75 15.60 -34.93
N ILE A 93 6.83 14.91 -35.33
CA ILE A 93 7.13 13.54 -34.89
C ILE A 93 7.47 13.50 -33.40
N SER A 94 8.33 14.39 -32.91
CA SER A 94 8.62 14.54 -31.47
C SER A 94 7.35 14.82 -30.68
N SER A 95 6.42 15.62 -31.20
CA SER A 95 5.16 15.88 -30.51
C SER A 95 4.27 14.64 -30.37
N GLU A 96 4.31 13.72 -31.34
CA GLU A 96 3.61 12.43 -31.26
C GLU A 96 4.31 11.47 -30.31
N ILE A 97 5.64 11.36 -30.38
CA ILE A 97 6.44 10.52 -29.48
C ILE A 97 6.30 11.01 -28.03
N LEU A 98 6.26 12.32 -27.78
CA LEU A 98 6.03 12.89 -26.45
C LEU A 98 4.71 12.40 -25.84
N LYS A 99 3.62 12.40 -26.61
CA LYS A 99 2.32 11.86 -26.14
C LYS A 99 2.43 10.37 -25.79
N VAL A 100 3.19 9.61 -26.58
CA VAL A 100 3.46 8.19 -26.31
C VAL A 100 4.24 8.05 -25.00
N CYS A 101 5.31 8.83 -24.81
CA CYS A 101 6.11 8.83 -23.58
C CYS A 101 5.29 9.22 -22.34
N GLU A 102 4.46 10.27 -22.43
CA GLU A 102 3.58 10.69 -21.32
C GLU A 102 2.59 9.59 -20.94
N SER A 103 1.95 8.96 -21.94
CA SER A 103 1.04 7.83 -21.69
C SER A 103 1.79 6.62 -21.09
N GLY A 104 3.01 6.36 -21.55
CA GLY A 104 3.90 5.32 -21.04
C GLY A 104 4.33 5.54 -19.59
N ILE A 105 4.60 6.80 -19.20
CA ILE A 105 4.90 7.19 -17.81
C ILE A 105 3.71 6.87 -16.90
N VAL A 106 2.50 7.23 -17.31
CA VAL A 106 1.27 6.93 -16.55
C VAL A 106 1.07 5.43 -16.43
N GLN A 107 1.26 4.68 -17.51
CA GLN A 107 1.16 3.22 -17.50
C GLN A 107 2.21 2.56 -16.59
N ALA A 108 3.44 3.08 -16.59
CA ALA A 108 4.51 2.61 -15.71
C ALA A 108 4.18 2.88 -14.24
N ASP A 109 3.68 4.07 -13.89
CA ASP A 109 3.26 4.41 -12.52
C ASP A 109 2.08 3.53 -12.05
N GLN A 110 1.13 3.23 -12.95
CA GLN A 110 0.04 2.29 -12.67
C GLN A 110 0.58 0.87 -12.41
N CYS A 111 1.51 0.38 -13.24
CA CYS A 111 2.15 -0.93 -13.06
C CYS A 111 2.93 -1.00 -11.74
N ALA A 112 3.68 0.04 -11.39
CA ALA A 112 4.42 0.12 -10.13
C ALA A 112 3.47 0.08 -8.92
N THR A 113 2.37 0.84 -8.98
CA THR A 113 1.36 0.87 -7.90
C THR A 113 0.65 -0.48 -7.78
N TYR A 114 0.33 -1.11 -8.91
CA TYR A 114 -0.24 -2.45 -8.94
C TYR A 114 0.70 -3.50 -8.32
N ALA A 115 1.98 -3.49 -8.71
CA ALA A 115 2.99 -4.42 -8.17
C ALA A 115 3.18 -4.22 -6.65
N LYS A 116 3.17 -2.97 -6.17
CA LYS A 116 3.19 -2.67 -4.72
C LYS A 116 1.96 -3.22 -4.01
N GLY A 117 0.76 -2.97 -4.55
CA GLY A 117 -0.49 -3.50 -4.01
C GLY A 117 -0.49 -5.02 -3.94
N LYS A 118 0.00 -5.68 -4.99
CA LYS A 118 0.13 -7.15 -5.05
C LYS A 118 1.12 -7.69 -4.02
N ASN A 119 2.27 -7.04 -3.82
CA ASN A 119 3.22 -7.43 -2.77
C ASN A 119 2.59 -7.36 -1.37
N PHE A 120 1.81 -6.31 -1.08
CA PHE A 120 1.06 -6.23 0.19
C PHE A 120 -0.03 -7.29 0.29
N PHE A 121 -0.70 -7.60 -0.83
CA PHE A 121 -1.71 -8.65 -0.90
C PHE A 121 -1.12 -10.02 -0.60
N ASP A 122 0.00 -10.37 -1.22
CA ASP A 122 0.71 -11.63 -1.02
C ASP A 122 1.22 -11.78 0.42
N LYS A 123 1.61 -10.66 1.05
CA LYS A 123 1.96 -10.58 2.48
C LYS A 123 0.75 -10.57 3.44
N LYS A 124 -0.47 -10.77 2.93
CA LYS A 124 -1.75 -10.71 3.68
C LYS A 124 -1.99 -9.37 4.38
N ASN A 125 -1.32 -8.30 3.95
CA ASN A 125 -1.57 -6.96 4.45
C ASN A 125 -2.65 -6.28 3.61
N PHE A 126 -3.89 -6.79 3.73
CA PHE A 126 -5.02 -6.40 2.90
C PHE A 126 -5.39 -4.92 2.99
N ARG A 127 -5.14 -4.27 4.14
CA ARG A 127 -5.38 -2.82 4.29
C ARG A 127 -4.47 -1.98 3.42
N GLN A 128 -3.17 -2.27 3.43
CA GLN A 128 -2.20 -1.54 2.61
C GLN A 128 -2.38 -1.89 1.13
N ALA A 129 -2.63 -3.16 0.81
CA ALA A 129 -2.96 -3.61 -0.53
C ALA A 129 -4.15 -2.84 -1.12
N ARG A 130 -5.27 -2.76 -0.37
CA ARG A 130 -6.46 -2.00 -0.75
C ARG A 130 -6.14 -0.53 -1.01
N LYS A 131 -5.37 0.13 -0.13
CA LYS A 131 -4.99 1.54 -0.30
C LYS A 131 -4.25 1.78 -1.61
N GLU A 132 -3.37 0.86 -2.00
CA GLU A 132 -2.65 0.94 -3.28
C GLU A 132 -3.58 0.66 -4.47
N PHE A 133 -4.41 -0.39 -4.41
CA PHE A 133 -5.33 -0.72 -5.52
C PHE A 133 -6.38 0.38 -5.78
N VAL A 134 -6.85 1.08 -4.74
CA VAL A 134 -7.80 2.20 -4.90
C VAL A 134 -7.21 3.36 -5.70
N LYS A 135 -5.89 3.59 -5.65
CA LYS A 135 -5.22 4.66 -6.43
C LYS A 135 -5.29 4.42 -7.94
N ILE A 136 -5.45 3.17 -8.35
CA ILE A 136 -5.46 2.73 -9.75
C ILE A 136 -6.79 2.07 -10.13
N LYS A 137 -7.90 2.57 -9.57
CA LYS A 137 -9.24 2.02 -9.80
C LYS A 137 -9.56 1.97 -11.30
N GLY A 138 -10.01 0.81 -11.77
CA GLY A 138 -10.35 0.57 -13.17
C GLY A 138 -9.18 0.08 -14.04
N ALA A 139 -7.97 -0.07 -13.47
CA ALA A 139 -6.86 -0.72 -14.16
C ALA A 139 -6.87 -2.23 -13.90
N ARG A 140 -6.79 -3.06 -14.95
CA ARG A 140 -6.66 -4.53 -14.85
C ARG A 140 -7.77 -5.17 -13.96
N ASP A 141 -7.38 -6.07 -13.07
CA ASP A 141 -8.17 -6.84 -12.10
C ASP A 141 -8.27 -6.15 -10.72
N THR A 142 -7.94 -4.86 -10.62
CA THR A 142 -7.89 -4.14 -9.34
C THR A 142 -9.23 -4.14 -8.60
N GLU A 143 -10.35 -4.11 -9.31
CA GLU A 143 -11.68 -4.04 -8.70
C GLU A 143 -12.06 -5.35 -7.99
N GLU A 144 -11.71 -6.49 -8.58
CA GLU A 144 -11.86 -7.81 -7.96
C GLU A 144 -10.95 -7.93 -6.72
N LEU A 145 -9.68 -7.52 -6.85
CA LEU A 145 -8.72 -7.55 -5.74
C LEU A 145 -9.14 -6.64 -4.57
N ILE A 146 -9.73 -5.48 -4.85
CA ILE A 146 -10.28 -4.59 -3.82
C ILE A 146 -11.41 -5.30 -3.06
N GLN A 147 -12.32 -5.99 -3.75
CA GLN A 147 -13.40 -6.73 -3.10
C GLN A 147 -12.88 -7.88 -2.23
N VAL A 148 -11.84 -8.59 -2.69
CA VAL A 148 -11.19 -9.62 -1.88
C VAL A 148 -10.54 -9.01 -0.65
N CYS A 149 -9.83 -7.89 -0.79
CA CYS A 149 -9.25 -7.17 0.34
C CYS A 149 -10.33 -6.74 1.35
N ASP A 150 -11.47 -6.20 0.88
CA ASP A 150 -12.57 -5.78 1.74
C ASP A 150 -13.16 -6.95 2.54
N LYS A 151 -13.36 -8.11 1.90
CA LYS A 151 -13.84 -9.32 2.58
C LYS A 151 -12.85 -9.79 3.65
N GLU A 152 -11.57 -9.87 3.33
CA GLU A 152 -10.53 -10.33 4.28
C GLU A 152 -10.31 -9.36 5.44
N ILE A 153 -10.44 -8.04 5.20
CA ILE A 153 -10.42 -7.03 6.27
C ILE A 153 -11.59 -7.25 7.22
N LEU A 154 -12.80 -7.54 6.71
CA LEU A 154 -13.96 -7.80 7.56
C LEU A 154 -13.79 -9.09 8.38
N ILE A 155 -13.25 -10.15 7.78
CA ILE A 155 -12.97 -11.42 8.47
C ILE A 155 -11.93 -11.19 9.59
N SER A 156 -10.85 -10.47 9.28
CA SER A 156 -9.79 -10.15 10.25
C SER A 156 -10.33 -9.32 11.41
N ARG A 157 -11.12 -8.28 11.13
CA ARG A 157 -11.80 -7.48 12.16
C ARG A 157 -12.67 -8.34 13.06
N ARG A 158 -13.47 -9.25 12.49
CA ARG A 158 -14.38 -10.10 13.28
C ARG A 158 -13.62 -11.01 14.25
N LYS A 159 -12.43 -11.50 13.89
CA LYS A 159 -11.57 -12.30 14.78
C LYS A 159 -11.00 -11.49 15.94
N HIS A 160 -10.72 -10.20 15.76
CA HIS A 160 -10.12 -9.35 16.79
C HIS A 160 -11.14 -8.75 17.79
N ILE A 161 -12.44 -8.74 17.48
CA ILE A 161 -13.51 -8.23 18.38
C ILE A 161 -13.46 -8.87 19.79
N PRO A 162 -13.44 -10.20 19.99
CA PRO A 162 -13.44 -10.78 21.34
C PRO A 162 -12.18 -10.41 22.14
N LEU A 163 -11.02 -10.35 21.47
CA LEU A 163 -9.77 -9.94 22.10
C LEU A 163 -9.83 -8.45 22.50
N ALA A 164 -10.37 -7.60 21.63
CA ALA A 164 -10.55 -6.16 21.87
C ALA A 164 -11.47 -5.87 23.06
N ILE A 165 -12.53 -6.67 23.23
CA ILE A 165 -13.45 -6.53 24.36
C ILE A 165 -12.72 -6.86 25.67
N ILE A 166 -12.02 -8.00 25.74
CA ILE A 166 -11.29 -8.42 26.95
C ILE A 166 -10.21 -7.40 27.33
N ILE A 167 -9.40 -6.99 26.36
CA ILE A 167 -8.30 -6.04 26.55
C ILE A 167 -8.81 -4.63 26.83
N GLY A 168 -9.92 -4.23 26.20
CA GLY A 168 -10.54 -2.92 26.32
C GLY A 168 -11.24 -2.66 27.64
N THR A 169 -11.59 -3.70 28.41
CA THR A 169 -12.22 -3.55 29.74
C THR A 169 -11.24 -3.40 30.89
N ILE A 170 -10.00 -3.88 30.73
CA ILE A 170 -9.06 -3.98 31.84
C ILE A 170 -8.47 -2.60 32.20
N LEU A 171 -7.98 -1.84 31.22
CA LEU A 171 -7.41 -0.51 31.48
C LEU A 171 -8.44 0.45 32.11
N PRO A 172 -9.68 0.57 31.58
CA PRO A 172 -10.71 1.41 32.18
C PRO A 172 -11.07 0.98 33.61
N ALA A 173 -11.03 -0.32 33.92
CA ALA A 173 -11.30 -0.81 35.28
C ALA A 173 -10.24 -0.31 36.27
N ILE A 174 -8.96 -0.38 35.87
CA ILE A 174 -7.84 0.12 36.68
C ILE A 174 -7.96 1.62 36.91
N ILE A 175 -8.24 2.39 35.86
CA ILE A 175 -8.41 3.84 35.95
C ILE A 175 -9.57 4.18 36.91
N ALA A 176 -10.69 3.46 36.81
CA ALA A 176 -11.83 3.64 37.70
C ALA A 176 -11.50 3.32 39.18
N ILE A 177 -10.71 2.26 39.43
CA ILE A 177 -10.25 1.91 40.79
C ILE A 177 -9.33 3.01 41.35
N VAL A 178 -8.37 3.49 40.55
CA VAL A 178 -7.44 4.55 40.96
C VAL A 178 -8.19 5.86 41.23
N LEU A 179 -9.15 6.24 40.39
CA LEU A 179 -10.00 7.42 40.59
C LEU A 179 -10.77 7.34 41.91
N ARG A 180 -11.25 6.15 42.27
CA ARG A 180 -11.94 5.93 43.54
C ARG A 180 -10.99 6.00 44.73
N GLU A 181 -9.88 5.27 44.71
CA GLU A 181 -8.99 5.15 45.88
C GLU A 181 -8.11 6.37 46.13
N LYS A 182 -7.61 7.03 45.06
CA LYS A 182 -6.66 8.14 45.21
C LYS A 182 -7.33 9.51 45.16
N LEU A 183 -8.44 9.64 44.44
CA LEU A 183 -9.11 10.92 44.22
C LEU A 183 -10.48 11.01 44.92
N ASN A 184 -10.91 9.95 45.63
CA ASN A 184 -12.21 9.89 46.33
C ASN A 184 -13.40 10.28 45.44
N PHE A 185 -13.33 9.99 44.13
CA PHE A 185 -14.43 10.27 43.23
C PHE A 185 -15.67 9.43 43.59
N PRO A 186 -16.88 10.02 43.51
CA PRO A 186 -18.10 9.29 43.77
C PRO A 186 -18.29 8.14 42.77
N ILE A 187 -18.75 6.99 43.26
CA ILE A 187 -18.96 5.78 42.44
C ILE A 187 -19.89 6.07 41.25
N ALA A 188 -20.91 6.91 41.46
CA ALA A 188 -21.84 7.34 40.43
C ALA A 188 -21.17 8.06 39.24
N ALA A 189 -20.04 8.75 39.46
CA ALA A 189 -19.25 9.39 38.40
C ALA A 189 -18.24 8.43 37.75
N CYS A 190 -17.76 7.41 38.48
CA CYS A 190 -16.81 6.44 37.95
C CYS A 190 -17.42 5.50 36.89
N ILE A 191 -18.70 5.14 37.06
CA ILE A 191 -19.43 4.26 36.14
C ILE A 191 -19.50 4.82 34.70
N PRO A 192 -19.99 6.06 34.46
CA PRO A 192 -20.03 6.61 33.10
C PRO A 192 -18.64 6.80 32.50
N ILE A 193 -17.63 7.18 33.31
CA ILE A 193 -16.24 7.29 32.85
C ILE A 193 -15.71 5.94 32.37
N PHE A 194 -15.99 4.87 33.11
CA PHE A 194 -15.61 3.51 32.72
C PHE A 194 -16.25 3.10 31.40
N VAL A 195 -17.56 3.33 31.23
CA VAL A 195 -18.28 2.98 29.99
C VAL A 195 -17.72 3.75 28.79
N VAL A 196 -17.48 5.06 28.94
CA VAL A 196 -16.92 5.90 27.87
C VAL A 196 -15.51 5.46 27.51
N LEU A 197 -14.64 5.21 28.49
CA LEU A 197 -13.27 4.73 28.25
C LEU A 197 -13.25 3.36 27.58
N THR A 198 -14.11 2.44 28.01
CA THR A 198 -14.21 1.10 27.43
C THR A 198 -14.67 1.19 25.97
N ALA A 199 -15.68 2.02 25.68
CA ALA A 199 -16.15 2.25 24.32
C ALA A 199 -15.07 2.90 23.44
N ALA A 200 -14.34 3.90 23.97
CA ALA A 200 -13.25 4.57 23.28
C ALA A 200 -12.09 3.60 22.95
N MET A 201 -11.70 2.74 23.90
CA MET A 201 -10.65 1.75 23.69
C MET A 201 -11.08 0.65 22.72
N ALA A 202 -12.31 0.14 22.84
CA ALA A 202 -12.86 -0.82 21.88
C ALA A 202 -12.89 -0.24 20.46
N TYR A 203 -13.25 1.04 20.30
CA TYR A 203 -13.23 1.74 19.02
C TYR A 203 -11.81 1.94 18.48
N ALA A 204 -10.86 2.30 19.35
CA ALA A 204 -9.45 2.45 18.98
C ALA A 204 -8.82 1.12 18.50
N VAL A 205 -9.17 0.00 19.15
CA VAL A 205 -8.74 -1.33 18.71
C VAL A 205 -9.44 -1.73 17.40
N TYR A 206 -10.74 -1.43 17.24
CA TYR A 206 -11.49 -1.67 16.00
C TYR A 206 -10.89 -0.94 14.78
N LEU A 207 -10.35 0.26 14.99
CA LEU A 207 -9.73 1.02 13.92
C LEU A 207 -8.45 0.37 13.38
N GLU A 208 -7.85 -0.61 14.06
CA GLU A 208 -6.54 -1.28 13.82
C GLU A 208 -5.42 -0.33 13.33
N GLY A 209 -4.33 -0.28 14.07
CA GLY A 209 -3.17 0.55 13.76
C GLY A 209 -2.14 0.48 14.87
N THR A 210 -1.12 1.34 14.83
CA THR A 210 -0.10 1.44 15.89
C THR A 210 -0.72 1.70 17.26
N LEU A 211 -1.78 2.51 17.33
CA LEU A 211 -2.56 2.76 18.55
C LEU A 211 -3.23 1.50 19.11
N ALA A 212 -3.77 0.62 18.26
CA ALA A 212 -4.37 -0.63 18.70
C ALA A 212 -3.32 -1.57 19.31
N THR A 213 -2.13 -1.64 18.71
CA THR A 213 -1.00 -2.42 19.23
C THR A 213 -0.54 -1.88 20.58
N VAL A 214 -0.39 -0.56 20.71
CA VAL A 214 0.00 0.10 21.97
C VAL A 214 -1.02 -0.18 23.08
N ILE A 215 -2.32 -0.08 22.78
CA ILE A 215 -3.39 -0.38 23.75
C ILE A 215 -3.34 -1.86 24.15
N MET A 216 -3.17 -2.78 23.19
CA MET A 216 -3.06 -4.21 23.49
C MET A 216 -1.87 -4.52 24.38
N VAL A 217 -0.70 -3.94 24.10
CA VAL A 217 0.51 -4.14 24.90
C VAL A 217 0.32 -3.58 26.31
N LEU A 218 -0.18 -2.34 26.45
CA LEU A 218 -0.44 -1.72 27.75
C LEU A 218 -1.45 -2.52 28.57
N SER A 219 -2.56 -2.94 27.96
CA SER A 219 -3.56 -3.76 28.62
C SER A 219 -3.00 -5.12 29.02
N PHE A 220 -2.14 -5.75 28.23
CA PHE A 220 -1.50 -7.01 28.62
C PHE A 220 -0.53 -6.81 29.80
N VAL A 221 0.30 -5.77 29.76
CA VAL A 221 1.24 -5.39 30.83
C VAL A 221 0.50 -5.08 32.14
N CYS A 222 -0.71 -4.52 32.08
CA CYS A 222 -1.52 -4.24 33.26
C CYS A 222 -2.35 -5.46 33.71
N ALA A 223 -2.89 -6.24 32.77
CA ALA A 223 -3.77 -7.38 33.05
C ALA A 223 -3.03 -8.52 33.74
N VAL A 224 -1.84 -8.87 33.25
CA VAL A 224 -1.09 -10.04 33.73
C VAL A 224 -0.73 -9.89 35.21
N PRO A 225 -0.17 -8.77 35.70
CA PRO A 225 0.07 -8.56 37.12
C PRO A 225 -1.20 -8.58 37.96
N LEU A 226 -2.30 -7.99 37.47
CA LEU A 226 -3.56 -7.96 38.21
C LEU A 226 -4.18 -9.36 38.38
N ILE A 227 -4.17 -10.16 37.32
CA ILE A 227 -4.65 -11.54 37.38
C ILE A 227 -3.74 -12.36 38.30
N LEU A 228 -2.41 -12.20 38.19
CA LEU A 228 -1.46 -12.90 39.05
C LEU A 228 -1.65 -12.51 40.52
N PHE A 229 -1.86 -11.22 40.80
CA PHE A 229 -2.15 -10.72 42.14
C PHE A 229 -3.45 -11.30 42.68
N MET A 230 -4.52 -11.31 41.89
CA MET A 230 -5.81 -11.89 42.30
C MET A 230 -5.67 -13.38 42.65
N VAL A 231 -4.93 -14.14 41.84
CA VAL A 231 -4.68 -15.57 42.09
C VAL A 231 -3.82 -15.78 43.34
N LEU A 232 -2.75 -14.99 43.53
CA LEU A 232 -1.87 -15.10 44.70
C LEU A 232 -2.55 -14.67 46.00
N ALA A 233 -3.24 -13.53 45.99
CA ALA A 233 -3.90 -12.98 47.17
C ALA A 233 -5.15 -13.75 47.56
N TYR A 234 -6.04 -14.08 46.60
CA TYR A 234 -7.34 -14.72 46.91
C TYR A 234 -7.34 -16.23 46.71
N GLY A 235 -6.55 -16.76 45.79
CA GLY A 235 -6.44 -18.20 45.55
C GLY A 235 -5.51 -18.89 46.54
N PHE A 236 -4.36 -18.27 46.83
CA PHE A 236 -3.35 -18.82 47.74
C PHE A 236 -3.35 -18.16 49.13
N ASN A 237 -4.25 -17.20 49.40
CA ASN A 237 -4.32 -16.46 50.66
C ASN A 237 -2.97 -15.86 51.09
N MET A 238 -2.13 -15.43 50.14
CA MET A 238 -0.88 -14.74 50.47
C MET A 238 -1.15 -13.32 50.97
N ASP A 239 -0.29 -12.86 51.88
CA ASP A 239 -0.28 -11.46 52.30
C ASP A 239 -0.10 -10.52 51.10
N THR A 240 -0.80 -9.39 51.14
CA THR A 240 -0.93 -8.44 50.03
C THR A 240 0.42 -7.85 49.58
N GLY A 241 1.35 -7.63 50.50
CA GLY A 241 2.71 -7.14 50.21
C GLY A 241 3.50 -8.07 49.28
N PRO A 242 3.80 -9.31 49.70
CA PRO A 242 4.54 -10.26 48.86
C PRO A 242 3.76 -10.69 47.60
N ALA A 243 2.43 -10.78 47.66
CA ALA A 243 1.61 -11.07 46.48
C ALA A 243 1.76 -9.99 45.40
N ALA A 244 1.79 -8.70 45.77
CA ALA A 244 2.00 -7.60 44.84
C ALA A 244 3.41 -7.59 44.24
N ALA A 245 4.43 -7.86 45.06
CA ALA A 245 5.82 -7.92 44.60
C ALA A 245 6.05 -9.02 43.56
N LEU A 246 5.46 -10.22 43.77
CA LEU A 246 5.53 -11.33 42.81
C LEU A 246 4.69 -11.07 41.56
N ALA A 247 3.50 -10.49 41.72
CA ALA A 247 2.61 -10.13 40.62
C ALA A 247 3.25 -9.20 39.59
N VAL A 248 4.09 -8.27 40.04
CA VAL A 248 4.82 -7.34 39.15
C VAL A 248 6.19 -7.90 38.76
N GLY A 249 6.88 -8.55 39.70
CA GLY A 249 8.24 -9.07 39.49
C GLY A 249 8.32 -10.21 38.49
N ILE A 250 7.37 -11.16 38.52
CA ILE A 250 7.39 -12.34 37.65
C ILE A 250 7.22 -11.96 36.16
N PRO A 251 6.22 -11.15 35.76
CA PRO A 251 6.08 -10.74 34.36
C PRO A 251 7.29 -9.97 33.83
N ILE A 252 7.87 -9.08 34.65
CA ILE A 252 9.07 -8.33 34.28
C ILE A 252 10.28 -9.27 34.11
N ALA A 253 10.48 -10.20 35.04
CA ALA A 253 11.56 -11.19 34.95
C ALA A 253 11.41 -12.10 33.72
N VAL A 254 10.17 -12.49 33.37
CA VAL A 254 9.88 -13.27 32.15
C VAL A 254 10.17 -12.46 30.89
N ILE A 255 9.79 -11.18 30.83
CA ILE A 255 10.09 -10.31 29.69
C ILE A 255 11.60 -10.12 29.53
N ILE A 256 12.33 -9.86 30.62
CA ILE A 256 13.79 -9.71 30.61
C ILE A 256 14.45 -11.03 30.20
N GLY A 257 13.98 -12.16 30.72
CA GLY A 257 14.48 -13.49 30.35
C GLY A 257 14.25 -13.83 28.88
N LEU A 258 13.09 -13.49 28.32
CA LEU A 258 12.78 -13.67 26.90
C LEU A 258 13.58 -12.70 26.01
N ALA A 259 13.78 -11.46 26.44
CA ALA A 259 14.61 -10.48 25.73
C ALA A 259 16.11 -10.80 25.78
N ALA A 260 16.56 -11.51 26.81
CA ALA A 260 17.94 -11.95 26.97
C ALA A 260 18.25 -13.27 26.27
N LEU A 261 17.24 -14.00 25.78
CA LEU A 261 17.45 -15.15 24.91
C LEU A 261 17.91 -14.64 23.53
N PRO A 262 19.17 -14.90 23.11
CA PRO A 262 19.63 -14.48 21.79
C PRO A 262 18.73 -15.14 20.74
N GLU A 263 18.28 -14.35 19.77
CA GLU A 263 17.56 -14.82 18.59
C GLU A 263 18.36 -15.96 17.93
N ARG A 264 18.02 -17.21 18.28
CA ARG A 264 18.42 -18.36 17.48
C ARG A 264 17.53 -18.34 16.24
N SER A 265 18.09 -17.69 15.22
CA SER A 265 17.75 -17.84 13.81
C SER A 265 17.63 -19.31 13.40
#